data_AF-A0A3A5VEL1-F1
#
_entry.id   AF-A0A3A5VEL1-F1
#
_cell.length_a   1.000
_cell.length_b   1.000
_cell.length_c   1.000
_cell.angle_alpha   90.00
_cell.angle_beta   90.00
_cell.angle_gamma   90.00
#
_symmetry.space_group_name_H-M   'P 1'
#
loop_
_entity.id
_entity.type
_entity.pdbx_description
1 polymer ?
#
loop_
_entity_poly.entity_id
_entity_poly.type
_entity_poly.pdbx_seq_one_letter_code
_entity_poly.pdbx_strand_id
1 'polypeptide(L)'
;PVQQMQQPFQQMAQPVQPQVVFVNQEKSSNKVIPWIGVALIIFSLLMPYISILGIFEVTGFEMIGIMGEIAENFEGDDSDDDDGFADDDTDDDDSADVDSDVMALAIAMLMFAFSPLVFLINAIVSGIVLAVGKSPRIIGTLHLTYVIIFVICGLLAPTALGVSIFDFIGFGFYLGAMAGAFLVAK
;
A
#
# COMPACT_ATOMS: atom_id res chain seq x y z
N PRO A 1 -87.25 7.94 -43.19
CA PRO A 1 -85.99 7.37 -43.71
C PRO A 1 -84.89 8.45 -43.75
N VAL A 2 -84.25 8.65 -42.60
CA VAL A 2 -83.27 9.70 -42.32
C VAL A 2 -81.88 9.06 -42.33
N GLN A 3 -81.06 9.48 -43.31
CA GLN A 3 -79.69 9.99 -43.19
C GLN A 3 -78.67 9.32 -42.25
N GLN A 4 -77.42 9.29 -42.77
CA GLN A 4 -76.14 9.40 -42.05
C GLN A 4 -75.63 8.11 -41.36
N MET A 5 -74.33 7.82 -41.27
CA MET A 5 -73.09 8.34 -41.86
C MET A 5 -72.02 7.33 -41.39
N GLN A 6 -71.22 6.82 -42.31
CA GLN A 6 -69.78 6.59 -42.20
C GLN A 6 -69.18 6.32 -40.78
N GLN A 7 -68.68 5.11 -40.56
CA GLN A 7 -67.51 4.83 -39.73
C GLN A 7 -66.75 3.61 -40.30
N PRO A 8 -65.44 3.41 -40.02
CA PRO A 8 -64.46 4.30 -39.39
C PRO A 8 -63.16 4.40 -40.21
N PHE A 9 -62.58 5.59 -40.37
CA PHE A 9 -61.16 5.73 -40.73
C PHE A 9 -60.40 6.31 -39.55
N GLN A 10 -59.37 5.56 -39.15
CA GLN A 10 -58.12 6.04 -38.55
C GLN A 10 -58.20 6.58 -37.11
N GLN A 11 -58.31 5.65 -36.15
CA GLN A 11 -57.58 5.84 -34.89
C GLN A 11 -56.14 5.37 -35.12
N MET A 12 -55.28 6.38 -35.28
CA MET A 12 -53.83 6.27 -35.37
C MET A 12 -53.29 5.46 -34.21
N ALA A 13 -52.63 4.35 -34.53
CA ALA A 13 -51.73 3.65 -33.62
C ALA A 13 -50.53 4.57 -33.34
N GLN A 14 -50.55 5.25 -32.20
CA GLN A 14 -49.33 5.85 -31.66
C GLN A 14 -48.50 4.72 -31.03
N PRO A 15 -47.24 4.51 -31.45
CA PRO A 15 -46.35 3.64 -30.71
C PRO A 15 -46.04 4.32 -29.37
N VAL A 16 -46.51 3.72 -28.27
CA VAL A 16 -46.09 4.06 -26.92
C VAL A 16 -44.59 3.82 -26.84
N GLN A 17 -43.80 4.88 -26.87
CA GLN A 17 -42.35 4.77 -26.68
C GLN A 17 -42.13 4.31 -25.23
N PRO A 18 -41.39 3.21 -24.99
CA PRO A 18 -41.08 2.79 -23.63
C PRO A 18 -40.21 3.89 -23.01
N GLN A 19 -40.77 4.58 -22.03
CA GLN A 19 -40.01 5.52 -21.21
C GLN A 19 -38.97 4.70 -20.45
N VAL A 20 -37.72 4.74 -20.93
CA VAL A 20 -36.58 4.17 -20.21
C VAL A 20 -36.42 4.96 -18.93
N VAL A 21 -37.00 4.44 -17.85
CA VAL A 21 -36.71 4.89 -16.49
C VAL A 21 -35.25 4.54 -16.26
N PHE A 22 -34.38 5.52 -16.47
CA PHE A 22 -33.03 5.47 -15.94
C PHE A 22 -33.20 5.41 -14.43
N VAL A 23 -33.16 4.20 -13.87
CA VAL A 23 -32.88 4.02 -12.46
C VAL A 23 -31.49 4.64 -12.29
N ASN A 24 -31.45 5.87 -11.81
CA ASN A 24 -30.27 6.42 -11.19
C ASN A 24 -29.98 5.46 -10.05
N GLN A 25 -29.16 4.44 -10.34
CA GLN A 25 -28.62 3.55 -9.35
C GLN A 25 -27.83 4.49 -8.46
N GLU A 26 -28.43 4.88 -7.33
CA GLU A 26 -27.76 5.67 -6.31
C GLU A 26 -26.46 4.92 -6.03
N LYS A 27 -25.38 5.49 -6.55
CA LYS A 27 -24.03 5.01 -6.40
C LYS A 27 -23.79 5.04 -4.90
N SER A 28 -24.03 3.91 -4.22
CA SER A 28 -23.85 3.83 -2.77
C SER A 28 -22.43 4.31 -2.53
N SER A 29 -22.33 5.46 -1.89
CA SER A 29 -21.08 6.16 -1.71
C SER A 29 -20.31 5.33 -0.69
N ASN A 30 -19.52 4.38 -1.17
CA ASN A 30 -18.61 3.54 -0.41
C ASN A 30 -17.43 4.35 0.17
N LYS A 31 -17.69 5.62 0.53
CA LYS A 31 -16.79 6.57 1.17
C LYS A 31 -16.25 6.06 2.52
N VAL A 32 -16.88 5.02 3.08
CA VAL A 32 -16.46 4.34 4.31
C VAL A 32 -15.26 3.41 4.07
N ILE A 33 -15.14 2.79 2.89
CA ILE A 33 -14.12 1.75 2.64
C ILE A 33 -12.69 2.31 2.77
N PRO A 34 -12.36 3.50 2.21
CA PRO A 34 -11.03 4.06 2.39
C PRO A 34 -10.71 4.44 3.83
N TRP A 35 -11.71 4.84 4.62
CA TRP A 35 -11.52 5.11 6.05
C TRP A 35 -11.18 3.85 6.84
N ILE A 36 -11.76 2.70 6.46
CA ILE A 36 -11.38 1.39 7.00
C ILE A 36 -9.91 1.11 6.66
N GLY A 37 -9.46 1.41 5.44
CA GLY A 37 -8.05 1.28 5.06
C GLY A 37 -7.12 2.09 5.98
N VAL A 38 -7.41 3.37 6.23
CA VAL A 38 -6.62 4.19 7.17
C VAL A 38 -6.62 3.58 8.58
N ALA A 39 -7.79 3.17 9.08
CA ALA A 39 -7.90 2.57 10.41
C ALA A 39 -7.13 1.24 10.52
N LEU A 40 -7.15 0.41 9.47
CA LEU A 40 -6.40 -0.83 9.41
C LEU A 40 -4.90 -0.57 9.48
N ILE A 41 -4.37 0.44 8.79
CA ILE A 41 -2.94 0.77 8.90
C ILE A 41 -2.57 1.19 10.33
N ILE A 42 -3.37 2.06 10.95
CA ILE A 42 -3.08 2.48 12.33
C ILE A 42 -3.16 1.29 13.30
N PHE A 43 -4.16 0.42 13.13
CA PHE A 43 -4.29 -0.79 13.92
C PHE A 43 -3.13 -1.76 13.66
N SER A 44 -2.64 -1.84 12.41
CA SER A 44 -1.55 -2.72 12.04
C SER A 44 -0.29 -2.38 12.82
N LEU A 45 0.04 -1.09 12.98
CA LEU A 45 1.21 -0.61 13.73
C LEU A 45 1.21 -1.00 15.20
N LEU A 46 0.04 -1.24 15.79
CA LEU A 46 -0.11 -1.74 17.17
C LEU A 46 0.07 -3.26 17.27
N MET A 47 0.00 -3.97 16.15
CA MET A 47 0.16 -5.43 16.10
C MET A 47 1.64 -5.81 15.89
N PRO A 48 2.02 -7.06 16.19
CA PRO A 48 3.38 -7.55 15.95
C PRO A 48 3.76 -7.43 14.47
N TYR A 49 4.79 -6.64 14.17
CA TYR A 49 5.41 -6.55 12.84
C TYR A 49 6.51 -7.57 12.67
N ILE A 50 7.28 -7.83 13.72
CA ILE A 50 8.23 -8.95 13.81
C ILE A 50 7.62 -9.98 14.75
N SER A 51 7.63 -11.24 14.35
CA SER A 51 7.27 -12.37 15.20
C SER A 51 8.26 -13.50 14.97
N ILE A 52 9.12 -13.76 15.96
CA ILE A 52 10.08 -14.86 15.92
C ILE A 52 9.51 -16.01 16.74
N LEU A 53 9.08 -17.07 16.06
CA LEU A 53 8.52 -18.29 16.68
C LEU A 53 7.36 -18.02 17.67
N GLY A 54 6.67 -16.88 17.56
CA GLY A 54 5.60 -16.47 18.47
C GLY A 54 6.05 -16.19 19.92
N ILE A 55 7.35 -16.12 20.18
CA ILE A 55 7.91 -15.88 21.52
C ILE A 55 8.49 -14.47 21.67
N PHE A 56 8.97 -13.89 20.57
CA PHE A 56 9.50 -12.54 20.53
C PHE A 56 8.71 -11.76 19.49
N GLU A 57 8.06 -10.69 19.95
CA GLU A 57 7.20 -9.87 19.14
C GLU A 57 7.65 -8.41 19.26
N VAL A 58 7.77 -7.73 18.13
CA VAL A 58 8.04 -6.30 18.07
C VAL A 58 6.92 -5.65 17.26
N THR A 59 6.27 -4.66 17.84
CA THR A 59 5.20 -3.90 17.18
C THR A 59 5.76 -2.90 16.17
N GLY A 60 4.91 -2.43 15.25
CA GLY A 60 5.32 -1.43 14.26
C GLY A 60 5.76 -0.11 14.91
N PHE A 61 5.13 0.30 16.02
CA PHE A 61 5.56 1.50 16.76
C PHE A 61 6.89 1.32 17.49
N GLU A 62 7.14 0.15 18.06
CA GLU A 62 8.45 -0.15 18.67
C GLU A 62 9.55 -0.16 17.60
N MET A 63 9.29 -0.72 16.42
CA MET A 63 10.25 -0.64 15.30
C MET A 63 10.58 0.80 14.91
N ILE A 64 9.59 1.70 14.86
CA ILE A 64 9.81 3.13 14.60
C ILE A 64 10.66 3.76 15.71
N GLY A 65 10.40 3.42 16.97
CA GLY A 65 11.17 3.90 18.12
C GLY A 65 12.64 3.49 18.03
N ILE A 66 12.91 2.19 17.82
CA ILE A 66 14.26 1.66 17.63
C ILE A 66 14.96 2.37 16.47
N MET A 67 14.25 2.61 15.37
CA MET A 67 14.82 3.28 14.20
C MET A 67 15.17 4.76 14.47
N GLY A 68 14.37 5.44 15.30
CA GLY A 68 14.66 6.78 15.78
C GLY A 68 15.87 6.83 16.71
N GLU A 69 16.00 5.89 17.64
CA GLU A 69 17.18 5.76 18.52
C GLU A 69 18.46 5.50 17.71
N ILE A 70 18.37 4.64 16.68
CA ILE A 70 19.50 4.40 15.78
C ILE A 70 19.88 5.69 15.05
N ALA A 71 18.92 6.43 14.50
CA ALA A 71 19.18 7.68 13.80
C ALA A 71 19.82 8.76 14.70
N GLU A 72 19.35 8.89 15.96
CA GLU A 72 19.93 9.81 16.94
C GLU A 72 21.38 9.45 17.27
N ASN A 73 21.70 8.16 17.39
CA ASN A 73 23.07 7.69 17.61
C ASN A 73 24.01 7.97 16.40
N PHE A 74 23.47 8.07 15.18
CA PHE A 74 24.24 8.47 13.99
C PHE A 74 24.41 9.98 13.88
N GLU A 75 23.44 10.78 14.33
CA GLU A 75 23.56 12.24 14.37
C GLU A 75 24.43 12.74 15.54
N GLY A 76 24.61 11.94 16.59
CA GLY A 76 25.45 12.26 17.75
C GLY A 76 26.96 11.98 17.57
N ASP A 77 27.36 11.38 16.45
CA ASP A 77 28.75 11.16 16.07
C ASP A 77 29.15 12.24 15.04
N ASP A 78 29.29 13.49 15.52
CA ASP A 78 30.07 14.53 14.84
C ASP A 78 31.54 14.07 14.81
N SER A 79 31.85 13.07 13.99
CA SER A 79 33.21 12.75 13.60
C SER A 79 33.64 13.82 12.61
N ASP A 80 34.17 14.91 13.15
CA ASP A 80 35.24 15.69 12.53
C ASP A 80 36.43 14.75 12.25
N ASP A 81 36.31 13.88 11.27
CA ASP A 81 37.44 13.19 10.65
C ASP A 81 37.62 13.75 9.25
N ASP A 82 38.44 14.81 9.20
CA ASP A 82 39.27 15.15 8.06
C ASP A 82 40.19 13.96 7.77
N ASP A 83 39.80 13.09 6.86
CA ASP A 83 40.73 12.19 6.19
C ASP A 83 40.65 12.38 4.67
N GLY A 84 41.45 13.35 4.22
CA GLY A 84 41.79 13.48 2.82
C GLY A 84 42.28 12.14 2.26
N PHE A 85 41.43 11.47 1.49
CA PHE A 85 41.83 10.32 0.70
C PHE A 85 42.12 10.76 -0.73
N ALA A 86 43.38 10.52 -1.11
CA ALA A 86 43.92 10.78 -2.42
C ALA A 86 43.11 10.06 -3.50
N ASP A 87 43.01 10.75 -4.63
CA ASP A 87 42.78 10.19 -5.96
C ASP A 87 43.86 9.12 -6.20
N ASP A 88 43.50 7.85 -5.96
CA ASP A 88 44.32 6.70 -6.36
C ASP A 88 43.56 5.92 -7.43
N ASP A 89 44.13 6.05 -8.63
CA ASP A 89 43.93 5.32 -9.86
C ASP A 89 42.97 4.13 -9.82
N THR A 90 41.86 4.35 -10.51
CA THR A 90 41.05 3.37 -11.24
C THR A 90 41.94 2.33 -11.93
N ASP A 91 41.99 1.09 -11.40
CA ASP A 91 42.11 -0.17 -12.15
C ASP A 91 42.24 -1.34 -11.15
N ASP A 92 41.12 -1.96 -10.78
CA ASP A 92 41.05 -3.42 -10.75
C ASP A 92 39.58 -3.89 -10.71
N ASP A 93 39.24 -4.58 -11.80
CA ASP A 93 37.99 -5.26 -12.14
C ASP A 93 37.79 -6.50 -11.24
N ASP A 94 37.64 -6.28 -9.94
CA ASP A 94 37.17 -7.27 -8.98
C ASP A 94 35.95 -6.70 -8.24
N SER A 95 34.88 -6.40 -9.01
CA SER A 95 33.56 -6.30 -8.39
C SER A 95 33.26 -7.66 -7.78
N ALA A 96 33.44 -7.79 -6.47
CA ALA A 96 32.98 -8.96 -5.74
C ALA A 96 31.51 -9.17 -6.14
N ASP A 97 31.26 -10.20 -6.94
CA ASP A 97 29.93 -10.59 -7.38
C ASP A 97 29.13 -10.98 -6.13
N VAL A 98 28.53 -9.98 -5.48
CA VAL A 98 27.59 -10.21 -4.39
C VAL A 98 26.41 -10.90 -5.03
N ASP A 99 26.15 -12.12 -4.57
CA ASP A 99 25.04 -12.94 -5.03
C ASP A 99 23.75 -12.10 -5.09
N SER A 100 23.11 -12.10 -6.26
CA SER A 100 21.88 -11.35 -6.49
C SER A 100 20.79 -11.70 -5.49
N ASP A 101 20.82 -12.93 -4.96
CA ASP A 101 19.88 -13.39 -3.93
C ASP A 101 20.15 -12.72 -2.58
N VAL A 102 21.43 -12.51 -2.24
CA VAL A 102 21.83 -11.80 -1.01
C VAL A 102 21.45 -10.32 -1.12
N MET A 103 21.65 -9.69 -2.28
CA MET A 103 21.21 -8.30 -2.50
C MET A 103 19.68 -8.18 -2.41
N ALA A 104 18.92 -9.09 -3.02
CA ALA A 104 17.46 -9.07 -2.97
C ALA A 104 16.94 -9.27 -1.53
N LEU A 105 17.58 -10.14 -0.73
CA LEU A 105 17.26 -10.29 0.69
C LEU A 105 17.56 -9.00 1.46
N ALA A 106 18.73 -8.38 1.25
CA ALA A 106 19.11 -7.15 1.93
C ALA A 106 18.12 -6.01 1.63
N ILE A 107 17.71 -5.87 0.36
CA ILE A 107 16.67 -4.91 -0.05
C ILE A 107 15.33 -5.25 0.63
N ALA A 108 14.93 -6.52 0.66
CA ALA A 108 13.69 -6.95 1.32
C ALA A 108 13.71 -6.64 2.83
N MET A 109 14.83 -6.90 3.52
CA MET A 109 14.99 -6.57 4.95
C MET A 109 14.92 -5.07 5.18
N LEU A 110 15.59 -4.27 4.34
CA LEU A 110 15.57 -2.82 4.44
C LEU A 110 14.14 -2.29 4.23
N MET A 111 13.45 -2.75 3.18
CA MET A 111 12.05 -2.40 2.96
C MET A 111 11.20 -2.79 4.16
N PHE A 112 11.29 -4.03 4.64
CA PHE A 112 10.54 -4.48 5.80
C PHE A 112 10.79 -3.61 7.05
N ALA A 113 12.05 -3.26 7.33
CA ALA A 113 12.42 -2.40 8.46
C ALA A 113 11.77 -1.01 8.39
N PHE A 114 11.75 -0.39 7.20
CA PHE A 114 11.10 0.90 6.98
C PHE A 114 9.57 0.83 6.83
N SER A 115 8.99 -0.37 6.69
CA SER A 115 7.58 -0.54 6.38
C SER A 115 6.62 0.10 7.39
N PRO A 116 6.84 0.08 8.71
CA PRO A 116 5.95 0.76 9.65
C PRO A 116 5.87 2.27 9.39
N LEU A 117 7.01 2.90 9.07
CA LEU A 117 7.10 4.33 8.78
C LEU A 117 6.42 4.68 7.45
N VAL A 118 6.69 3.91 6.40
CA VAL A 118 6.05 4.08 5.08
C VAL A 118 4.53 3.90 5.20
N PHE A 119 4.07 2.92 5.98
CA PHE A 119 2.65 2.69 6.19
C PHE A 119 2.02 3.85 6.97
N LEU A 120 2.66 4.31 8.04
CA LEU A 120 2.19 5.45 8.83
C LEU A 120 2.03 6.72 7.97
N ILE A 121 3.03 7.07 7.15
CA ILE A 121 2.96 8.22 6.25
C ILE A 121 1.78 8.05 5.27
N ASN A 122 1.63 6.87 4.67
CA ASN A 122 0.52 6.60 3.76
C ASN A 122 -0.85 6.73 4.45
N ALA A 123 -0.98 6.31 5.71
CA ALA A 123 -2.20 6.47 6.50
C ALA A 123 -2.51 7.94 6.78
N ILE A 124 -1.52 8.73 7.19
CA ILE A 124 -1.67 10.17 7.45
C ILE A 124 -2.10 10.90 6.18
N VAL A 125 -1.38 10.72 5.07
CA VAL A 125 -1.70 11.39 3.80
C VAL A 125 -3.08 10.96 3.31
N SER A 126 -3.40 9.67 3.37
CA SER A 126 -4.74 9.16 2.99
C SER A 126 -5.84 9.74 3.88
N GLY A 127 -5.62 9.83 5.19
CA GLY A 127 -6.54 10.42 6.15
C GLY A 127 -6.82 11.90 5.85
N ILE A 128 -5.78 12.68 5.54
CA ILE A 128 -5.93 14.09 5.14
C ILE A 128 -6.70 14.21 3.82
N VAL A 129 -6.35 13.40 2.81
CA VAL A 129 -7.03 13.40 1.51
C VAL A 129 -8.53 13.08 1.69
N LEU A 130 -8.86 12.11 2.53
CA LEU A 130 -10.24 11.75 2.87
C LEU A 130 -10.97 12.85 3.65
N ALA A 131 -10.29 13.50 4.59
CA ALA A 131 -10.85 14.61 5.36
C ALA A 131 -11.23 15.81 4.47
N VAL A 132 -10.44 16.07 3.41
CA VAL A 132 -10.75 17.08 2.37
C VAL A 132 -11.79 16.59 1.37
N GLY A 133 -12.32 15.37 1.53
CA GLY A 133 -13.36 14.80 0.67
C GLY A 133 -12.85 14.30 -0.68
N LYS A 134 -11.53 14.18 -0.85
CA LYS A 134 -10.88 13.65 -2.05
C LYS A 134 -10.66 12.14 -1.92
N SER A 135 -10.33 11.51 -3.05
CA SER A 135 -10.08 10.07 -3.13
C SER A 135 -8.60 9.75 -2.84
N PRO A 136 -8.27 8.89 -1.85
CA PRO A 136 -6.89 8.52 -1.50
C PRO A 136 -6.28 7.48 -2.45
N ARG A 137 -6.97 7.10 -3.52
CA ARG A 137 -6.56 6.05 -4.47
C ARG A 137 -5.10 6.08 -4.91
N ILE A 138 -4.56 7.25 -5.22
CA ILE A 138 -3.15 7.38 -5.66
C ILE A 138 -2.20 6.91 -4.54
N ILE A 139 -2.49 7.32 -3.30
CA ILE A 139 -1.73 6.89 -2.11
C ILE A 139 -1.92 5.40 -1.86
N GLY A 140 -3.15 4.88 -2.00
CA GLY A 140 -3.43 3.45 -1.92
C GLY A 140 -2.65 2.63 -2.95
N THR A 141 -2.53 3.11 -4.19
CA THR A 141 -1.71 2.47 -5.23
C THR A 141 -0.23 2.48 -4.86
N LEU A 142 0.30 3.60 -4.36
CA LEU A 142 1.71 3.67 -3.91
C LEU A 142 1.99 2.68 -2.78
N HIS A 143 1.09 2.59 -1.80
CA HIS A 143 1.17 1.62 -0.72
C HIS A 143 1.20 0.18 -1.26
N LEU A 144 0.29 -0.17 -2.17
CA LEU A 144 0.28 -1.50 -2.79
C LEU A 144 1.53 -1.79 -3.60
N THR A 145 2.02 -0.82 -4.39
CA THR A 145 3.25 -0.98 -5.16
C THR A 145 4.44 -1.27 -4.25
N TYR A 146 4.55 -0.55 -3.13
CA TYR A 146 5.59 -0.80 -2.13
C TYR A 146 5.53 -2.23 -1.58
N VAL A 147 4.33 -2.71 -1.21
CA VAL A 147 4.12 -4.09 -0.74
C VAL A 147 4.46 -5.11 -1.82
N ILE A 148 4.07 -4.86 -3.08
CA ILE A 148 4.34 -5.77 -4.20
C ILE A 148 5.85 -5.90 -4.44
N ILE A 149 6.58 -4.78 -4.44
CA ILE A 149 8.04 -4.80 -4.60
C ILE A 149 8.67 -5.59 -3.44
N PHE A 150 8.24 -5.35 -2.20
CA PHE A 150 8.71 -6.13 -1.05
C PHE A 150 8.48 -7.64 -1.23
N VAL A 151 7.27 -8.05 -1.64
CA VAL A 151 6.94 -9.46 -1.86
C VAL A 151 7.80 -10.05 -2.97
N ILE A 152 8.03 -9.33 -4.07
CA ILE A 152 8.91 -9.78 -5.15
C ILE A 152 10.34 -9.98 -4.63
N CYS A 153 10.91 -9.00 -3.91
CA CYS A 153 12.25 -9.12 -3.33
C CYS A 153 12.35 -10.31 -2.36
N GLY A 154 11.35 -10.48 -1.47
CA GLY A 154 11.31 -11.60 -0.54
C GLY A 154 11.16 -12.97 -1.22
N LEU A 155 10.45 -13.03 -2.34
CA LEU A 155 10.28 -14.28 -3.12
C LEU A 155 11.49 -14.62 -3.99
N LEU A 156 12.26 -13.63 -4.44
CA LEU A 156 13.50 -13.84 -5.19
C LEU A 156 14.63 -14.36 -4.30
N ALA A 157 14.61 -14.05 -3.01
CA ALA A 157 15.58 -14.53 -2.04
C ALA A 157 14.91 -15.34 -0.91
N PRO A 158 14.23 -16.46 -1.22
CA PRO A 158 13.39 -17.15 -0.25
C PRO A 158 14.18 -17.76 0.91
N THR A 159 15.49 -18.02 0.73
CA THR A 159 16.36 -18.65 1.73
C THR A 159 17.83 -18.21 1.64
N ALA A 160 18.11 -16.92 1.43
CA ALA A 160 19.47 -16.44 1.63
C ALA A 160 19.82 -16.59 3.14
N LEU A 161 20.92 -17.29 3.45
CA LEU A 161 21.34 -17.66 4.83
C LEU A 161 20.49 -18.74 5.54
N GLY A 162 19.62 -19.46 4.82
CA GLY A 162 18.86 -20.59 5.36
C GLY A 162 17.62 -20.22 6.17
N VAL A 163 17.22 -18.94 6.16
CA VAL A 163 15.98 -18.45 6.79
C VAL A 163 15.25 -17.51 5.82
N SER A 164 13.92 -17.57 5.78
CA SER A 164 13.12 -16.69 4.93
C SER A 164 12.77 -15.41 5.65
N ILE A 165 12.70 -14.28 4.92
CA ILE A 165 12.16 -13.04 5.50
C ILE A 165 10.72 -13.25 5.99
N PHE A 166 9.94 -14.08 5.30
CA PHE A 166 8.56 -14.39 5.66
C PHE A 166 8.42 -15.15 6.98
N ASP A 167 9.48 -15.78 7.48
CA ASP A 167 9.46 -16.49 8.76
C ASP A 167 9.47 -15.54 9.97
N PHE A 168 9.84 -14.27 9.75
CA PHE A 168 9.93 -13.24 10.79
C PHE A 168 8.79 -12.23 10.75
N ILE A 169 8.02 -12.19 9.66
CA ILE A 169 6.97 -11.19 9.47
C ILE A 169 5.78 -11.54 10.35
N GLY A 170 5.45 -10.61 11.24
CA GLY A 170 4.30 -10.67 12.10
C GLY A 170 3.00 -10.24 11.39
N PHE A 171 1.88 -10.52 12.06
CA PHE A 171 0.54 -10.25 11.54
C PHE A 171 0.28 -8.76 11.23
N GLY A 172 0.92 -7.84 11.96
CA GLY A 172 0.82 -6.40 11.74
C GLY A 172 1.25 -5.98 10.35
N PHE A 173 2.35 -6.54 9.82
CA PHE A 173 2.78 -6.22 8.47
C PHE A 173 1.72 -6.63 7.43
N TYR A 174 1.21 -7.87 7.51
CA TYR A 174 0.21 -8.37 6.56
C TYR A 174 -1.10 -7.58 6.61
N LEU A 175 -1.55 -7.20 7.82
CA LEU A 175 -2.76 -6.40 7.99
C LEU A 175 -2.59 -5.00 7.38
N GLY A 176 -1.43 -4.38 7.61
CA GLY A 176 -1.08 -3.10 7.01
C GLY A 176 -1.00 -3.19 5.48
N ALA A 177 -0.34 -4.22 4.96
CA ALA A 177 -0.20 -4.46 3.53
C ALA A 177 -1.55 -4.60 2.80
N MET A 178 -2.50 -5.31 3.43
CA MET A 178 -3.87 -5.47 2.91
C MET A 178 -4.67 -4.16 2.92
N ALA A 179 -4.35 -3.22 3.81
CA ALA A 179 -5.06 -1.96 3.91
C ALA A 179 -4.94 -1.08 2.65
N GLY A 180 -3.87 -1.25 1.87
CA GLY A 180 -3.71 -0.61 0.56
C GLY A 180 -4.88 -0.91 -0.39
N ALA A 181 -5.42 -2.14 -0.36
CA ALA A 181 -6.57 -2.52 -1.19
C ALA A 181 -7.84 -1.73 -0.79
N PHE A 182 -8.05 -1.49 0.51
CA PHE A 182 -9.17 -0.71 1.02
C PHE A 182 -9.06 0.77 0.65
N LEU A 183 -7.83 1.32 0.56
CA LEU A 183 -7.60 2.70 0.10
C LEU A 183 -7.90 2.89 -1.39
N VAL A 184 -7.74 1.85 -2.20
CA VAL A 184 -8.01 1.90 -3.65
C VAL A 184 -9.49 1.64 -3.98
N ALA A 185 -10.16 0.85 -3.12
CA ALA A 185 -11.56 0.48 -3.27
C ALA A 185 -12.48 1.72 -3.35
N LYS A 186 -13.57 1.56 -4.12
CA LYS A 186 -14.50 2.64 -4.44
C LYS A 186 -15.68 2.65 -3.51
#